data_AF-A0A6A4AYY1-F1
#
_entry.id   AF-A0A6A4AYY1-F1
#
_cell.length_a   1.000
_cell.length_b   1.000
_cell.length_c   1.000
_cell.angle_alpha   90.00
_cell.angle_beta   90.00
_cell.angle_gamma   90.00
#
_symmetry.space_group_name_H-M   'P 1'
#
loop_
_entity.id
_entity.type
_entity.pdbx_description
1 polymer ?
#
loop_
_entity_poly.entity_id
_entity_poly.type
_entity_poly.pdbx_seq_one_letter_code
_entity_poly.pdbx_strand_id
1 'polypeptide(L)'
;MEQFNSIPRGIVDPFWDAVDRRWGPDLSDVPRLLVVMRGLPGSGKTTLAETIAEYAGAKAATTMICSANHFFMHDGAFVFNGDDLGRAHEACYNRCLHGLSQARDQGPDINIVDNTNLRNRDFEVYANLPHDPDWMEVVAFECAHN
;
A
#
# COMPACT_ATOMS: atom_id res chain seq x y z
N MET A 1 -9.35 -30.91 5.40
CA MET A 1 -8.53 -29.77 5.87
C MET A 1 -8.74 -28.61 4.89
N GLU A 2 -9.91 -28.03 4.66
CA GLU A 2 -10.99 -27.58 5.56
C GLU A 2 -10.49 -26.70 6.69
N GLN A 3 -10.52 -25.37 6.49
CA GLN A 3 -11.11 -24.36 7.38
C GLN A 3 -10.68 -22.93 6.96
N PHE A 4 -11.34 -22.36 5.94
CA PHE A 4 -11.45 -20.89 5.77
C PHE A 4 -12.78 -20.50 5.12
N ASN A 5 -13.82 -21.32 5.28
CA ASN A 5 -15.11 -21.11 4.62
C ASN A 5 -16.28 -20.99 5.61
N SER A 6 -16.05 -20.29 6.73
CA SER A 6 -17.13 -19.95 7.66
C SER A 6 -16.76 -18.74 8.53
N ILE A 7 -16.64 -17.56 7.93
CA ILE A 7 -16.90 -16.33 8.67
C ILE A 7 -18.41 -16.07 8.49
N PRO A 8 -19.23 -16.11 9.56
CA PRO A 8 -20.65 -15.81 9.45
C PRO A 8 -20.85 -14.41 8.89
N ARG A 9 -21.67 -14.27 7.83
CA ARG A 9 -22.20 -12.95 7.44
C ARG A 9 -22.95 -12.38 8.64
N GLY A 10 -22.35 -11.43 9.35
CA GLY A 10 -22.98 -10.80 10.52
C GLY A 10 -22.03 -10.38 11.64
N ILE A 11 -20.77 -10.80 11.65
CA ILE A 11 -19.75 -10.19 12.52
C ILE A 11 -19.10 -9.08 11.71
N VAL A 12 -19.67 -7.88 11.81
CA VAL A 12 -18.95 -6.66 11.43
C VAL A 12 -17.88 -6.43 12.49
N ASP A 13 -16.62 -6.38 12.07
CA ASP A 13 -15.53 -5.95 12.93
C ASP A 13 -15.90 -4.57 13.53
N PRO A 14 -15.88 -4.39 14.87
CA PRO A 14 -16.31 -3.15 15.52
C PRO A 14 -15.55 -1.91 15.02
N PHE A 15 -14.31 -2.07 14.56
CA PHE A 15 -13.53 -1.01 13.95
C PHE A 15 -14.12 -0.63 12.58
N TRP A 16 -14.40 -1.62 11.73
CA TRP A 16 -14.96 -1.38 10.40
C TRP A 16 -16.43 -0.93 10.41
N ASP A 17 -17.23 -1.39 11.38
CA ASP A 17 -18.61 -0.91 11.59
C ASP A 17 -18.61 0.55 12.06
N ALA A 18 -17.65 0.95 12.89
CA ALA A 18 -17.49 2.35 13.29
C ALA A 18 -17.01 3.24 12.13
N VAL A 19 -16.15 2.72 11.25
CA VAL A 19 -15.74 3.40 10.01
C VAL A 19 -16.93 3.54 9.06
N ASP A 20 -17.65 2.47 8.74
CA ASP A 20 -18.80 2.47 7.82
C ASP A 20 -19.95 3.39 8.32
N ARG A 21 -20.18 3.48 9.64
CA ARG A 21 -21.19 4.39 10.23
C ARG A 21 -20.77 5.86 10.25
N ARG A 22 -19.47 6.13 10.35
CA ARG A 22 -18.93 7.49 10.41
C ARG A 22 -18.66 8.06 9.02
N TRP A 23 -18.28 7.20 8.08
CA TRP A 23 -17.91 7.50 6.71
C TRP A 23 -18.71 6.58 5.80
N GLY A 24 -19.98 6.92 5.56
CA GLY A 24 -20.87 6.14 4.70
C GLY A 24 -20.33 5.94 3.27
N PRO A 25 -21.12 5.40 2.33
CA PRO A 25 -20.64 5.03 0.98
C PRO A 25 -20.10 6.21 0.15
N ASP A 26 -20.24 7.44 0.65
CA ASP A 26 -19.56 8.59 0.13
C ASP A 26 -18.13 8.66 0.67
N LEU A 27 -17.22 8.04 -0.06
CA LEU A 27 -15.79 8.10 0.22
C LEU A 27 -15.21 9.49 -0.05
N SER A 28 -15.98 10.51 -0.50
CA SER A 28 -15.48 11.87 -0.73
C SER A 28 -14.80 12.47 0.49
N ASP A 29 -15.28 12.12 1.68
CA ASP A 29 -14.84 12.69 2.95
C ASP A 29 -13.79 11.83 3.68
N VAL A 30 -13.45 10.65 3.13
CA VAL A 30 -12.41 9.79 3.69
C VAL A 30 -11.04 10.30 3.22
N PRO A 31 -10.06 10.51 4.11
CA PRO A 31 -8.72 10.93 3.68
C PRO A 31 -8.07 9.86 2.79
N ARG A 32 -7.35 10.30 1.76
CA ARG A 32 -6.50 9.39 0.95
C ARG A 32 -5.36 8.88 1.81
N LEU A 33 -4.81 7.69 1.53
CA LEU A 33 -3.81 7.06 2.39
C LEU A 33 -2.48 6.83 1.69
N LEU A 34 -1.40 7.42 2.21
CA LEU A 34 -0.04 7.06 1.84
C LEU A 34 0.50 6.07 2.88
N VAL A 35 0.75 4.84 2.46
CA VAL A 35 1.27 3.75 3.29
C VAL A 35 2.72 3.48 2.88
N VAL A 36 3.68 3.86 3.70
CA VAL A 36 5.10 3.59 3.44
C VAL A 36 5.57 2.44 4.33
N MET A 37 5.63 1.23 3.76
CA MET A 37 6.01 0.05 4.53
C MET A 37 7.50 0.07 4.89
N ARG A 38 7.84 -0.50 6.05
CA ARG A 38 9.22 -0.66 6.53
C ARG A 38 9.35 -1.99 7.24
N GLY A 39 10.37 -2.77 6.91
CA GLY A 39 10.63 -4.06 7.56
C GLY A 39 11.60 -4.93 6.77
N LEU A 40 12.20 -5.92 7.44
CA LEU A 40 13.17 -6.84 6.83
C LEU A 40 12.57 -7.64 5.66
N PRO A 41 13.37 -8.09 4.69
CA PRO A 41 12.92 -9.09 3.71
C PRO A 41 12.28 -10.29 4.40
N GLY A 42 11.16 -10.79 3.86
CA GLY A 42 10.41 -11.89 4.47
C GLY A 42 9.44 -11.50 5.60
N SER A 43 9.34 -10.21 5.96
CA SER A 43 8.44 -9.74 7.03
C SER A 43 6.95 -9.69 6.65
N GLY A 44 6.55 -10.16 5.46
CA GLY A 44 5.15 -10.18 5.00
C GLY A 44 4.60 -8.87 4.41
N LYS A 45 5.45 -7.88 4.11
CA LYS A 45 5.00 -6.58 3.54
C LYS A 45 4.23 -6.72 2.24
N THR A 46 4.76 -7.46 1.26
CA THR A 46 4.08 -7.71 -0.02
C THR A 46 2.71 -8.36 0.19
N THR A 47 2.64 -9.38 1.04
CA THR A 47 1.38 -10.03 1.42
C THR A 47 0.39 -9.04 2.05
N LEU A 48 0.87 -8.16 2.93
CA LEU A 48 0.03 -7.12 3.53
C LEU A 48 -0.44 -6.10 2.48
N ALA A 49 0.42 -5.67 1.56
CA ALA A 49 0.09 -4.71 0.50
C ALA A 49 -1.01 -5.27 -0.41
N GLU A 50 -0.89 -6.54 -0.80
CA GLU A 50 -1.88 -7.27 -1.59
C GLU A 50 -3.20 -7.44 -0.81
N THR A 51 -3.14 -7.77 0.49
CA THR A 51 -4.33 -7.89 1.36
C THR A 51 -5.08 -6.56 1.49
N ILE A 52 -4.35 -5.44 1.66
CA ILE A 52 -4.95 -4.10 1.69
C ILE A 52 -5.64 -3.80 0.35
N ALA A 53 -4.97 -4.10 -0.77
CA ALA A 53 -5.52 -3.88 -2.10
C ALA A 53 -6.79 -4.69 -2.37
N GLU A 54 -6.82 -5.96 -1.97
CA GLU A 54 -7.99 -6.82 -2.08
C GLU A 54 -9.17 -6.29 -1.25
N TYR A 55 -8.92 -5.94 0.01
CA TYR A 55 -9.96 -5.42 0.90
C TYR A 55 -10.51 -4.07 0.42
N ALA A 56 -9.64 -3.15 0.00
CA ALA A 56 -10.02 -1.86 -0.55
C ALA A 56 -10.87 -2.04 -1.82
N GLY A 57 -10.48 -2.94 -2.73
CA GLY A 57 -11.24 -3.24 -3.93
C GLY A 57 -12.64 -3.79 -3.62
N ALA A 58 -12.77 -4.64 -2.61
CA ALA A 58 -14.08 -5.14 -2.14
C ALA A 58 -15.00 -4.04 -1.59
N LYS A 59 -14.43 -2.88 -1.24
CA LYS A 59 -15.12 -1.69 -0.73
C LYS A 59 -15.20 -0.56 -1.77
N ALA A 60 -14.94 -0.84 -3.04
CA ALA A 60 -14.91 0.13 -4.14
C ALA A 60 -13.89 1.27 -3.96
N ALA A 61 -12.84 1.05 -3.18
CA ALA A 61 -11.66 1.90 -3.10
C ALA A 61 -10.55 1.38 -4.01
N THR A 62 -9.78 2.30 -4.56
CA THR A 62 -8.70 2.03 -5.52
C THR A 62 -7.34 2.08 -4.83
N THR A 63 -6.42 1.20 -5.26
CA THR A 63 -5.08 1.13 -4.67
C THR A 63 -3.99 1.18 -5.73
N MET A 64 -2.84 1.74 -5.36
CA MET A 64 -1.62 1.71 -6.15
C MET A 64 -0.48 1.15 -5.32
N ILE A 65 0.00 -0.05 -5.67
CA ILE A 65 1.21 -0.62 -5.07
C ILE A 65 2.44 -0.18 -5.86
N CYS A 66 3.39 0.40 -5.14
CA CYS A 66 4.68 0.88 -5.59
C CYS A 66 5.78 0.02 -4.97
N SER A 67 6.44 -0.81 -5.77
CA SER A 67 7.57 -1.63 -5.33
C SER A 67 8.70 -1.58 -6.34
N ALA A 68 9.94 -1.49 -5.86
CA ALA A 68 11.11 -1.63 -6.74
C ALA A 68 11.17 -3.04 -7.36
N ASN A 69 10.62 -4.06 -6.69
CA ASN A 69 10.60 -5.43 -7.19
C ASN A 69 9.78 -5.58 -8.48
N HIS A 70 8.77 -4.72 -8.70
CA HIS A 70 7.98 -4.73 -9.94
C HIS A 70 8.84 -4.49 -11.18
N PHE A 71 9.95 -3.74 -11.06
CA PHE A 71 10.86 -3.49 -12.16
C PHE A 71 11.51 -4.77 -12.69
N PHE A 72 11.72 -5.76 -11.81
CA PHE A 72 12.36 -7.03 -12.11
C PHE A 72 11.37 -8.13 -12.49
N MET A 73 10.07 -7.83 -12.55
CA MET A 73 9.04 -8.77 -13.00
C MET A 73 8.90 -8.71 -14.52
N HIS A 74 9.29 -9.78 -15.19
CA HIS A 74 9.17 -9.95 -16.64
C HIS A 74 8.36 -11.21 -16.95
N ASP A 75 7.22 -11.06 -17.61
CA ASP A 75 6.34 -12.18 -17.99
C ASP A 75 6.01 -13.13 -16.82
N GLY A 76 5.82 -12.57 -15.62
CA GLY A 76 5.52 -13.32 -14.38
C GLY A 76 6.75 -13.93 -13.69
N ALA A 77 7.94 -13.81 -14.26
CA ALA A 77 9.20 -14.26 -13.65
C ALA A 77 9.97 -13.09 -13.03
N PHE A 78 10.58 -13.35 -11.86
CA PHE A 78 11.46 -12.40 -11.20
C PHE A 78 12.91 -12.57 -11.72
N VAL A 79 13.45 -11.54 -12.37
CA VAL A 79 14.81 -11.53 -12.95
C VAL A 79 15.59 -10.35 -12.38
N PHE A 80 16.38 -10.59 -11.34
CA PHE A 80 17.15 -9.54 -10.68
C PHE A 80 18.43 -9.20 -11.45
N ASN A 81 18.67 -7.90 -11.65
CA ASN A 81 19.94 -7.35 -12.10
C ASN A 81 20.38 -6.21 -11.17
N GLY A 82 21.53 -6.36 -10.51
CA GLY A 82 22.04 -5.37 -9.56
C GLY A 82 22.35 -4.01 -10.20
N ASP A 83 22.75 -4.00 -11.48
CA ASP A 83 23.06 -2.77 -12.22
C ASP A 83 21.82 -1.90 -12.46
N ASP A 84 20.63 -2.51 -12.44
CA ASP A 84 19.36 -1.83 -12.63
C ASP A 84 18.72 -1.36 -11.32
N LEU A 85 19.35 -1.58 -10.16
CA LEU A 85 18.75 -1.25 -8.86
C LEU A 85 18.37 0.23 -8.73
N GLY A 86 19.22 1.13 -9.24
CA GLY A 86 18.91 2.57 -9.27
C GLY A 86 17.65 2.88 -10.09
N ARG A 87 17.51 2.25 -11.26
CA ARG A 87 16.35 2.40 -12.15
C ARG A 87 15.08 1.79 -11.55
N ALA A 88 15.21 0.67 -10.84
CA ALA A 88 14.11 0.05 -10.11
C ALA A 88 13.57 0.96 -9.01
N HIS A 89 14.44 1.59 -8.23
CA HIS A 89 14.05 2.58 -7.22
C HIS A 89 13.44 3.84 -7.85
N GLU A 90 14.01 4.35 -8.95
CA GLU A 90 13.45 5.48 -9.68
C GLU A 90 12.04 5.18 -10.24
N ALA A 91 11.83 3.99 -10.80
CA ALA A 91 10.52 3.56 -11.28
C ALA A 91 9.49 3.48 -10.14
N CYS A 92 9.89 2.95 -8.98
CA CYS A 92 9.05 2.92 -7.77
C CYS A 92 8.70 4.33 -7.28
N TYR A 93 9.69 5.21 -7.20
CA TYR A 93 9.52 6.61 -6.82
C TYR A 93 8.55 7.34 -7.75
N ASN A 94 8.77 7.25 -9.06
CA ASN A 94 7.94 7.92 -10.06
C ASN A 94 6.50 7.39 -10.05
N ARG A 95 6.31 6.09 -9.80
CA ARG A 95 4.97 5.52 -9.64
C ARG A 95 4.26 6.07 -8.40
N CYS A 96 4.97 6.16 -7.27
CA CYS A 96 4.41 6.72 -6.04
C CYS A 96 4.04 8.19 -6.23
N LEU A 97 4.96 9.02 -6.74
CA LEU A 97 4.72 10.42 -7.06
C LEU A 97 3.54 10.60 -8.03
N HIS A 98 3.47 9.77 -9.08
CA HIS A 98 2.35 9.79 -10.00
C HIS A 98 1.02 9.58 -9.27
N GLY A 99 0.90 8.53 -8.42
CA GLY A 99 -0.30 8.26 -7.64
C GLY A 99 -0.70 9.41 -6.71
N LEU A 100 0.27 10.03 -6.03
CA LEU A 100 0.04 11.18 -5.15
C LEU A 100 -0.40 12.44 -5.91
N SER A 101 0.08 12.61 -7.15
CA SER A 101 -0.20 13.79 -7.98
C SER A 101 -1.55 13.78 -8.68
N GLN A 102 -2.24 12.64 -8.72
CA GLN A 102 -3.54 12.55 -9.40
C GLN A 102 -4.63 13.28 -8.61
N ALA A 103 -5.58 13.85 -9.35
CA ALA A 103 -6.83 14.36 -8.79
C ALA A 103 -7.62 13.20 -8.16
N ARG A 104 -8.44 13.51 -7.14
CA ARG A 104 -9.16 12.51 -6.35
C ARG A 104 -10.06 11.58 -7.17
N ASP A 105 -10.66 12.10 -8.23
CA ASP A 105 -11.54 11.37 -9.15
C ASP A 105 -10.80 10.48 -10.17
N GLN A 106 -9.47 10.62 -10.25
CA GLN A 106 -8.60 9.95 -11.24
C GLN A 106 -7.50 9.10 -10.58
N GLY A 107 -7.21 9.38 -9.31
CA GLY A 107 -6.11 8.80 -8.55
C GLY A 107 -6.51 7.64 -7.65
N PRO A 108 -5.52 6.94 -7.06
CA PRO A 108 -5.77 5.95 -6.05
C PRO A 108 -6.27 6.58 -4.74
N ASP A 109 -7.18 5.89 -4.06
CA ASP A 109 -7.56 6.22 -2.68
C ASP A 109 -6.44 5.85 -1.70
N ILE A 110 -5.67 4.80 -2.01
CA ILE A 110 -4.56 4.30 -1.19
C ILE A 110 -3.31 4.08 -2.06
N ASN A 111 -2.20 4.72 -1.71
CA ASN A 111 -0.90 4.55 -2.36
C ASN A 111 0.05 3.85 -1.40
N ILE A 112 0.58 2.69 -1.79
CA ILE A 112 1.32 1.77 -0.91
C ILE A 112 2.74 1.61 -1.45
N VAL A 113 3.75 1.94 -0.64
CA VAL A 113 5.15 1.68 -0.94
C VAL A 113 5.58 0.37 -0.27
N ASP A 114 5.65 -0.71 -1.04
CA ASP A 114 6.13 -2.02 -0.61
C ASP A 114 7.64 -2.16 -0.88
N ASN A 115 8.42 -1.47 -0.04
CA ASN A 115 9.87 -1.60 0.02
C ASN A 115 10.30 -1.91 1.46
N THR A 116 11.57 -2.26 1.63
CA THR A 116 12.10 -2.56 2.97
C THR A 116 12.27 -1.30 3.83
N ASN A 117 12.59 -0.15 3.21
CA ASN A 117 12.75 1.17 3.83
C ASN A 117 13.50 1.13 5.18
N LEU A 118 14.52 0.28 5.30
CA LEU A 118 15.20 0.00 6.57
C LEU A 118 15.94 1.22 7.11
N ARG A 119 16.45 2.08 6.24
CA ARG A 119 17.12 3.33 6.62
C ARG A 119 16.12 4.47 6.57
N ASN A 120 16.20 5.40 7.53
CA ASN A 120 15.30 6.56 7.58
C ASN A 120 15.33 7.36 6.28
N ARG A 121 16.51 7.54 5.66
CA ARG A 121 16.63 8.21 4.36
C ARG A 121 15.82 7.53 3.25
N ASP A 122 15.67 6.20 3.29
CA ASP A 122 14.94 5.45 2.26
C ASP A 122 13.43 5.63 2.45
N PHE A 123 12.98 5.74 3.71
CA PHE A 123 11.60 6.08 4.09
C PHE A 123 11.26 7.54 3.76
N GLU A 124 12.13 8.47 4.14
CA GLU A 124 11.98 9.92 3.95
C GLU A 124 11.84 10.32 2.48
N VAL A 125 12.36 9.53 1.55
CA VAL A 125 12.16 9.73 0.11
C VAL A 125 10.67 9.72 -0.27
N TYR A 126 9.86 8.89 0.39
CA TYR A 126 8.42 8.78 0.11
C TYR A 126 7.59 9.67 1.03
N ALA A 127 7.93 9.73 2.33
CA ALA A 127 7.23 10.56 3.30
C ALA A 127 7.25 12.06 2.91
N ASN A 128 8.34 12.52 2.29
CA ASN A 128 8.48 13.91 1.86
C ASN A 128 8.02 14.17 0.41
N LEU A 129 7.40 13.20 -0.26
CA LEU A 129 6.83 13.44 -1.59
C LEU A 129 5.74 14.52 -1.49
N PRO A 130 5.69 15.49 -2.42
CA PRO A 130 4.63 16.49 -2.42
C PRO A 130 3.28 15.81 -2.70
N HIS A 131 2.30 16.10 -1.84
CA HIS A 131 0.93 15.61 -1.95
C HIS A 131 -0.05 16.61 -1.34
N ASP A 132 -1.33 16.48 -1.69
CA ASP A 132 -2.40 17.33 -1.18
C ASP A 132 -2.63 17.07 0.34
N PRO A 133 -2.99 18.09 1.14
CA PRO A 133 -3.29 17.92 2.56
C PRO A 133 -4.36 16.86 2.91
N ASP A 134 -5.15 16.40 1.94
CA ASP A 134 -6.14 15.34 2.12
C ASP A 134 -5.55 13.92 2.26
N TRP A 135 -4.25 13.75 2.02
CA TRP A 135 -3.55 12.49 2.30
C TRP A 135 -3.22 12.38 3.80
N MET A 136 -3.66 11.29 4.42
CA MET A 136 -3.20 10.86 5.74
C MET A 136 -2.05 9.85 5.58
N GLU A 137 -0.96 10.11 6.28
CA GLU A 137 0.26 9.29 6.26
C GLU A 137 0.27 8.33 7.46
N VAL A 138 0.17 7.01 7.25
CA VAL A 138 0.38 6.05 8.34
C VAL A 138 0.92 4.67 7.90
N VAL A 139 1.85 4.18 8.74
CA VAL A 139 2.21 2.80 9.15
C VAL A 139 3.46 2.16 8.53
N ALA A 140 4.54 2.21 9.31
CA ALA A 140 5.63 1.23 9.29
C ALA A 140 5.14 -0.11 9.86
N PHE A 141 5.26 -1.21 9.09
CA PHE A 141 4.94 -2.55 9.55
C PHE A 141 6.19 -3.31 10.02
N GLU A 142 6.52 -3.15 11.29
CA GLU A 142 7.61 -3.89 11.91
C GLU A 142 7.13 -5.29 12.35
N CYS A 143 7.62 -6.33 11.69
CA CYS A 143 7.42 -7.71 12.16
C CYS A 143 8.59 -8.10 13.06
N ALA A 144 8.31 -8.41 14.33
CA ALA A 144 9.30 -8.97 15.24
C ALA A 144 9.67 -10.38 14.78
N HIS A 145 10.96 -10.66 14.59
CA HIS A 145 11.43 -12.04 14.55
C HIS A 145 11.29 -12.62 15.97
N ASN A 146 10.62 -13.77 16.07
CA ASN A 146 10.65 -14.62 17.27
C ASN A 146 12.10 -15.03 17.60
#